data_AF-A0A2G1XGL7-F1
#
_entry.id   AF-A0A2G1XGL7-F1
#
_cell.length_a   1.000
_cell.length_b   1.000
_cell.length_c   1.000
_cell.angle_alpha   90.00
_cell.angle_beta   90.00
_cell.angle_gamma   90.00
#
_symmetry.space_group_name_H-M   'P 1'
#
loop_
_entity.id
_entity.type
_entity.pdbx_description
1 polymer ?
#
loop_
_entity_poly.entity_id
_entity_poly.type
_entity_poly.pdbx_seq_one_letter_code
_entity_poly.pdbx_strand_id
1 'polypeptide(L)' 'MLLLMSSPAFALTRDDGDDPGPHLSTINTLGLYVAAPIVLFLVIAGLTMVLARGSDNPRTHAHHTHHPRTR' A
#
# COMPACT_ATOMS: atom_id res chain seq x y z
N MET A 1 -35.41 1.53 50.66
CA MET A 1 -34.05 1.21 51.14
C MET A 1 -33.76 -0.25 50.86
N LEU A 2 -33.12 -0.51 49.71
CA LEU A 2 -32.51 -1.79 49.27
C LEU A 2 -31.97 -1.65 47.83
N LEU A 3 -32.35 -0.57 47.12
CA LEU A 3 -31.76 -0.17 45.83
C LEU A 3 -30.47 0.68 45.95
N LEU A 4 -30.13 1.20 47.13
CA LEU A 4 -28.90 2.00 47.34
C LEU A 4 -27.66 1.20 47.78
N MET A 5 -27.80 -0.12 47.98
CA MET A 5 -26.72 -1.03 48.42
C MET A 5 -26.35 -2.10 47.38
N SER A 6 -26.88 -1.98 46.15
CA SER A 6 -26.59 -2.89 45.05
C SER A 6 -26.02 -2.14 43.85
N SER A 7 -24.98 -1.33 44.08
CA SER A 7 -23.78 -1.39 43.25
C SER A 7 -22.69 -0.51 43.88
N PRO A 8 -21.50 -1.03 44.20
CA PRO A 8 -20.33 -0.21 44.43
C PRO A 8 -20.15 0.79 43.28
N ALA A 9 -20.00 2.06 43.60
CA ALA A 9 -19.60 3.11 42.68
C ALA A 9 -18.17 2.84 42.19
N PHE A 10 -18.02 2.08 41.10
CA PHE A 10 -16.80 2.04 40.29
C PHE A 10 -16.71 3.33 39.48
N ALA A 11 -16.45 4.44 40.17
CA ALA A 11 -16.19 5.74 39.57
C ALA A 11 -14.78 6.22 39.95
N LEU A 12 -13.77 5.37 39.75
CA LEU A 12 -12.35 5.76 39.84
C LEU A 12 -11.33 4.83 39.15
N THR A 13 -11.75 3.81 38.38
CA THR A 13 -10.86 3.39 37.28
C THR A 13 -11.06 4.45 36.21
N ARG A 14 -10.03 5.27 35.98
CA ARG A 14 -9.96 6.02 34.73
C ARG A 14 -10.01 4.93 33.66
N ASP A 15 -11.10 4.91 32.91
CA ASP A 15 -11.19 4.06 31.73
C ASP A 15 -10.13 4.60 30.79
N ASP A 16 -9.08 3.82 30.54
CA ASP A 16 -8.04 4.13 29.57
C ASP A 16 -8.59 4.15 28.12
N GLY A 17 -9.92 4.21 27.94
CA GLY A 17 -10.60 4.39 26.66
C GLY A 17 -10.34 5.73 25.97
N ASP A 18 -9.82 6.73 26.69
CA ASP A 18 -9.32 7.99 26.11
C ASP A 18 -7.83 7.92 25.70
N ASP A 19 -7.12 6.84 26.06
CA ASP A 19 -5.73 6.62 25.64
C ASP A 19 -5.73 5.63 24.46
N PRO A 20 -5.65 6.10 23.21
CA PRO A 20 -5.70 5.26 22.01
C PRO A 20 -4.48 4.33 21.85
N GLY A 21 -3.68 4.14 22.91
CA GLY A 21 -2.42 3.42 22.91
C GLY A 21 -1.32 4.24 22.20
N PRO A 22 -0.06 3.79 22.28
CA PRO A 22 1.04 4.46 21.60
C PRO A 22 0.78 4.52 20.09
N HIS A 23 0.36 5.69 19.60
CA HIS A 23 0.12 5.93 18.19
C HIS A 23 1.40 5.71 17.39
N LEU A 24 1.26 5.06 16.24
CA LEU A 24 2.29 5.09 15.21
C LEU A 24 2.65 6.55 14.92
N SER A 25 3.92 6.89 15.14
CA SER A 25 4.47 8.18 14.74
C SER A 25 4.08 8.46 13.29
N THR A 26 3.72 9.71 12.98
CA THR A 26 3.34 10.15 11.62
C THR A 26 4.35 9.69 10.57
N ILE A 27 5.63 9.65 10.93
CA ILE A 27 6.69 9.20 10.01
C ILE A 27 6.62 7.70 9.73
N ASN A 28 6.26 6.88 10.72
CA ASN A 28 6.06 5.44 10.53
C ASN A 28 4.81 5.16 9.71
N THR A 29 3.73 5.92 9.95
CA THR A 29 2.50 5.82 9.16
C THR A 29 2.76 6.16 7.69
N LEU A 30 3.45 7.27 7.41
CA LEU A 30 3.84 7.60 6.03
C LEU A 30 4.79 6.57 5.45
N GLY A 31 5.79 6.12 6.22
CA GLY A 31 6.73 5.08 5.78
C GLY A 31 6.00 3.79 5.37
N LEU A 32 5.10 3.28 6.21
CA LEU A 32 4.37 2.05 5.95
C LEU A 32 3.36 2.21 4.81
N TYR A 33 2.53 3.25 4.84
CA TYR A 33 1.41 3.37 3.89
C TYR A 33 1.77 4.07 2.58
N VAL A 34 2.94 4.69 2.46
CA VAL A 34 3.42 5.33 1.22
C VAL A 34 4.65 4.63 0.67
N ALA A 35 5.66 4.36 1.50
CA ALA A 35 6.87 3.73 0.99
C ALA A 35 6.65 2.26 0.64
N ALA A 36 5.90 1.49 1.44
CA ALA A 36 5.63 0.09 1.13
C ALA A 36 4.93 -0.13 -0.24
N PRO A 37 3.83 0.59 -0.59
CA PRO A 37 3.23 0.43 -1.91
C PRO A 37 4.15 0.89 -3.05
N ILE A 38 4.97 1.92 -2.87
CA ILE A 38 5.96 2.33 -3.88
C ILE A 38 7.00 1.22 -4.10
N VAL A 39 7.57 0.68 -3.02
CA VAL A 39 8.56 -0.40 -3.10
C VAL A 39 7.93 -1.63 -3.77
N LEU A 40 6.72 -2.00 -3.39
CA LEU A 40 6.00 -3.12 -3.99
C LEU A 40 5.79 -2.91 -5.50
N PHE A 41 5.38 -1.72 -5.91
CA PHE A 41 5.22 -1.37 -7.32
C PHE A 41 6.54 -1.48 -8.08
N LEU A 42 7.63 -0.92 -7.54
CA LEU A 42 8.95 -0.96 -8.18
C LEU A 42 9.48 -2.38 -8.31
N VAL A 43 9.24 -3.25 -7.33
CA VAL A 43 9.60 -4.67 -7.41
C VAL A 43 8.84 -5.34 -8.57
N ILE A 44 7.53 -5.15 -8.66
CA ILE A 44 6.72 -5.73 -9.74
C ILE A 44 7.14 -5.17 -11.11
N ALA A 45 7.30 -3.86 -11.23
CA ALA A 45 7.75 -3.21 -12.46
C ALA A 45 9.15 -3.69 -12.87
N GLY A 46 10.07 -3.81 -11.91
CA GLY A 46 11.41 -4.34 -12.15
C GLY A 46 11.38 -5.79 -12.63
N LEU A 47 10.61 -6.65 -11.95
CA LEU A 47 10.44 -8.06 -12.32
C LEU A 47 9.81 -8.21 -13.70
N THR A 48 8.76 -7.45 -14.00
CA THR A 48 8.11 -7.48 -15.32
C THR A 48 9.04 -7.00 -16.42
N MET A 49 9.85 -5.97 -16.18
CA MET A 49 10.82 -5.49 -17.17
C MET A 49 11.97 -6.48 -17.38
N VAL A 50 12.42 -7.18 -16.32
CA VAL A 50 13.39 -8.30 -16.45
C VAL A 50 12.81 -9.41 -17.31
N LEU A 51 11.57 -9.81 -17.05
CA LEU A 51 10.89 -10.86 -17.83
C LEU A 51 10.62 -10.43 -19.28
N ALA A 52 10.21 -9.18 -19.49
CA ALA A 52 9.88 -8.62 -20.80
C ALA A 52 11.11 -8.51 -21.73
N ARG A 53 12.32 -8.30 -21.19
CA ARG A 53 13.55 -8.31 -22.01
C ARG A 53 13.79 -9.64 -22.72
N GLY A 54 13.23 -10.75 -22.25
CA GLY A 54 13.28 -12.03 -22.98
C GLY A 54 12.31 -12.10 -24.17
N SER A 55 11.43 -11.11 -24.33
CA SER A 55 10.35 -11.04 -25.33
C SER A 55 10.69 -10.11 -26.49
N ASP A 56 11.97 -9.98 -26.84
CA ASP A 56 12.43 -9.25 -28.02
C ASP A 56 11.96 -9.98 -29.28
N ASN A 57 10.70 -9.76 -29.66
CA ASN A 57 10.12 -10.30 -30.87
C ASN A 57 10.60 -9.46 -32.07
N PRO A 58 11.50 -9.96 -32.92
CA PRO A 58 12.09 -9.18 -34.02
C PRO A 58 11.05 -8.77 -35.08
N ARG A 59 9.85 -9.37 -35.06
CA ARG A 59 8.73 -9.01 -35.95
C ARG A 59 8.13 -7.64 -35.64
N THR A 60 8.33 -7.10 -34.44
CA THR A 60 7.79 -5.80 -34.02
C THR A 60 8.59 -4.62 -34.58
N HIS A 61 9.87 -4.83 -34.93
CA HIS A 61 10.75 -3.81 -35.51
C HIS A 61 10.79 -3.83 -37.05
N ALA A 62 10.14 -4.81 -37.68
CA ALA A 62 10.21 -5.02 -39.13
C ALA A 62 9.10 -4.31 -39.93
N HIS A 63 8.28 -3.45 -39.31
CA HIS A 63 7.16 -2.79 -39.99
C HIS A 63 7.46 -1.34 -40.41
N HIS A 64 8.66 -1.10 -40.94
CA HIS A 64 8.87 -0.02 -41.91
C HIS A 64 8.60 -0.58 -43.31
N THR A 65 7.32 -0.78 -43.63
CA THR A 65 6.87 -1.03 -44.99
C THR A 65 7.06 0.24 -45.81
N HIS A 66 8.28 0.44 -46.30
CA HIS A 66 8.55 1.40 -47.36
C HIS A 66 7.87 0.87 -48.63
N HIS A 67 6.64 1.30 -48.87
CA HIS A 67 5.92 1.00 -50.11
C HIS A 67 6.37 2.00 -51.17
N PRO A 68 7.15 1.60 -52.20
CA PRO A 68 7.46 2.51 -53.28
C PRO A 68 6.16 2.74 -54.05
N ARG A 69 5.61 3.95 -53.95
CA ARG A 69 4.58 4.42 -54.88
C ARG A 69 5.22 4.54 -56.25
N THR A 70 5.22 3.45 -57.01
CA THR A 70 5.51 3.47 -58.45
C THR A 70 4.23 3.85 -59.19
N ARG A 71 4.45 4.65 -60.24
CA ARG A 71 3.47 5.46 -60.97
C ARG A 71 3.12 4.79 -62.28
#